data_AF-A0A090ZNP1-F1
#
_entry.id   AF-A0A090ZNP1-F1
#
_cell.length_a   1.000
_cell.length_b   1.000
_cell.length_c   1.000
_cell.angle_alpha   90.00
_cell.angle_beta   90.00
_cell.angle_gamma   90.00
#
_symmetry.space_group_name_H-M   'P 1'
#
loop_
_entity.id
_entity.type
_entity.pdbx_description
1 polymer ?
#
loop_
_entity_poly.entity_id
_entity_poly.type
_entity_poly.pdbx_seq_one_letter_code
_entity_poly.pdbx_strand_id
1 'polypeptide(L)' 'MVTLEELAQALIVLIRLGCSARFIYCMVRLAGADEEAARYKKRARNVALFYVLAESIWQIKELILYYYR' A
#
# COMPACT_ATOMS: atom_id res chain seq x y z
N MET A 1 13.53 -15.97 16.77
CA MET A 1 13.53 -15.64 15.32
C MET A 1 12.13 -15.66 14.73
N VAL A 2 11.24 -16.56 15.14
CA VAL A 2 9.85 -16.67 14.63
C VAL A 2 8.97 -15.43 14.93
N THR A 3 9.02 -14.91 16.16
CA THR A 3 8.15 -13.80 16.58
C THR A 3 8.39 -12.48 15.84
N LEU A 4 9.63 -12.20 15.43
CA LEU A 4 9.97 -10.95 14.72
C LEU A 4 9.51 -11.00 13.26
N GLU A 5 9.62 -12.16 12.60
CA GLU A 5 9.16 -12.35 11.23
C GLU A 5 7.63 -12.32 11.14
N GLU A 6 6.95 -12.97 12.07
CA GLU A 6 5.49 -12.93 12.19
C GLU A 6 4.98 -11.50 12.44
N LEU A 7 5.64 -10.75 13.32
CA LEU A 7 5.30 -9.35 13.57
C LEU A 7 5.52 -8.48 12.32
N ALA A 8 6.63 -8.69 11.60
CA ALA A 8 6.90 -7.98 10.35
C ALA A 8 5.84 -8.29 9.28
N GLN A 9 5.45 -9.56 9.12
CA GLN A 9 4.37 -9.96 8.20
C GLN A 9 3.03 -9.36 8.60
N ALA A 10 2.69 -9.35 9.89
CA ALA A 10 1.46 -8.74 10.39
C ALA A 10 1.39 -7.24 10.07
N LEU A 11 2.50 -6.50 10.27
CA LEU A 11 2.59 -5.09 9.92
C LEU A 11 2.43 -4.85 8.42
N ILE A 12 3.03 -5.69 7.58
CA ILE A 12 2.89 -5.60 6.12
C ILE A 12 1.43 -5.80 5.70
N VAL A 13 0.76 -6.82 6.25
CA VAL A 13 -0.66 -7.08 5.99
C VAL A 13 -1.53 -5.90 6.39
N LEU A 14 -1.26 -5.29 7.56
CA LEU A 14 -1.97 -4.09 8.01
C LEU A 14 -1.76 -2.91 7.06
N ILE A 15 -0.55 -2.69 6.55
CA ILE A 15 -0.26 -1.63 5.58
C ILE A 15 -1.05 -1.86 4.28
N ARG A 16 -1.05 -3.09 3.75
CA ARG A 16 -1.79 -3.43 2.51
C ARG A 16 -3.30 -3.27 2.69
N LEU A 17 -3.86 -3.70 3.82
CA LEU A 17 -5.27 -3.50 4.16
C LEU A 17 -5.64 -2.02 4.30
N GLY A 18 -4.82 -1.24 5.01
CA GLY A 18 -5.04 0.20 5.16
C GLY A 18 -4.99 0.96 3.82
N CYS A 19 -4.05 0.60 2.95
CA CYS A 19 -3.92 1.20 1.61
C CYS A 19 -5.10 0.84 0.71
N SER A 20 -5.50 -0.43 0.67
CA SER A 20 -6.64 -0.88 -0.14
C SER A 20 -7.94 -0.23 0.31
N ALA A 21 -8.21 -0.18 1.62
CA ALA A 21 -9.39 0.50 2.16
C ALA A 21 -9.42 1.98 1.78
N ARG A 22 -8.28 2.69 1.91
CA ARG A 22 -8.17 4.11 1.56
C ARG A 22 -8.31 4.35 0.05
N PHE A 23 -7.81 3.44 -0.77
CA PHE A 23 -7.95 3.51 -2.23
C PHE A 23 -9.40 3.31 -2.65
N ILE A 24 -10.07 2.26 -2.13
CA ILE A 24 -11.50 1.99 -2.40
C ILE A 24 -12.35 3.17 -1.97
N TYR A 25 -12.13 3.73 -0.78
CA TYR A 25 -12.84 4.92 -0.32
C TYR A 25 -12.69 6.10 -1.28
N CYS A 26 -11.47 6.37 -1.76
CA CYS A 26 -11.24 7.46 -2.72
C CYS A 26 -11.94 7.19 -4.06
N MET A 27 -11.96 5.93 -4.53
CA MET A 27 -12.65 5.55 -5.76
C MET A 27 -14.17 5.70 -5.66
N VAL A 28 -14.78 5.25 -4.54
CA VAL A 28 -16.21 5.41 -4.28
C VAL A 28 -16.61 6.88 -4.22
N ARG A 29 -15.83 7.72 -3.52
CA ARG A 29 -16.06 9.17 -3.46
C ARG A 29 -15.91 9.85 -4.83
N LEU A 30 -15.00 9.37 -5.67
CA LEU A 30 -14.77 9.91 -7.01
C LEU A 30 -15.93 9.59 -7.96
N ALA A 31 -16.58 8.43 -7.79
CA ALA A 31 -17.74 8.04 -8.59
C ALA A 31 -19.01 8.85 -8.30
N GLY A 32 -19.09 9.53 -7.14
CA GLY A 32 -20.29 10.24 -6.70
C GLY A 32 -20.18 11.77 -6.61
N ALA A 33 -19.07 12.38 -7.02
CA ALA A 33 -18.84 13.82 -6.85
C ALA A 33 -18.11 14.45 -8.05
N ASP A 34 -18.81 15.24 -8.87
CA ASP A 34 -18.23 15.96 -10.02
C ASP A 34 -17.38 17.19 -9.59
N GLU A 35 -17.76 17.90 -8.52
CA GLU A 35 -17.06 19.14 -8.10
C GLU A 35 -15.75 18.89 -7.33
N GLU A 36 -15.63 17.77 -6.60
CA GLU A 36 -14.41 17.41 -5.83
C GLU A 36 -13.54 16.33 -6.51
N ALA A 37 -13.91 15.88 -7.72
CA ALA A 37 -13.27 14.75 -8.42
C ALA A 37 -11.74 14.90 -8.55
N ALA A 38 -11.25 16.10 -8.86
CA ALA A 38 -9.82 16.37 -9.00
C ALA A 38 -9.02 16.11 -7.70
N ARG A 39 -9.63 16.40 -6.54
CA ARG A 39 -9.01 16.22 -5.22
C ARG A 39 -8.91 14.74 -4.85
N TYR A 40 -9.98 13.99 -5.03
CA TYR A 40 -9.98 12.54 -4.78
C TYR A 40 -9.08 11.79 -5.76
N LYS A 41 -9.01 12.24 -7.03
CA LYS A 41 -8.07 11.67 -8.02
C LYS A 41 -6.61 11.81 -7.60
N LYS A 42 -6.22 13.01 -7.12
CA LYS A 42 -4.87 13.24 -6.59
C LYS A 42 -4.60 12.35 -5.37
N ARG A 43 -5.57 12.20 -4.47
CA ARG A 43 -5.44 11.37 -3.27
C ARG A 43 -5.33 9.88 -3.59
N ALA A 44 -6.14 9.38 -4.53
CA ALA A 44 -6.08 8.00 -5.01
C ALA A 44 -4.72 7.70 -5.66
N ARG A 45 -4.21 8.61 -6.51
CA ARG A 45 -2.87 8.47 -7.11
C ARG A 45 -1.77 8.42 -6.04
N ASN A 46 -1.85 9.26 -5.02
CA ASN A 46 -0.86 9.26 -3.94
C ASN A 46 -0.90 7.96 -3.13
N VAL A 47 -2.09 7.41 -2.87
CA VAL A 47 -2.24 6.11 -2.17
C VAL A 47 -1.68 4.98 -3.03
N ALA A 48 -1.95 4.97 -4.34
CA ALA A 48 -1.40 3.98 -5.26
C ALA A 48 0.14 4.05 -5.31
N LEU A 49 0.70 5.26 -5.39
CA LEU A 49 2.14 5.47 -5.44
C LEU A 49 2.82 5.04 -4.12
N PHE A 50 2.21 5.37 -2.98
CA PHE A 50 2.65 4.88 -1.68
C PHE A 50 2.63 3.35 -1.59
N TYR A 51 1.55 2.71 -2.06
CA TYR A 51 1.42 1.25 -2.05
C TYR A 51 2.53 0.58 -2.88
N VAL A 52 2.80 1.07 -4.09
CA VAL A 52 3.88 0.55 -4.95
C VAL A 52 5.24 0.70 -4.28
N LEU A 53 5.53 1.86 -3.67
CA LEU A 53 6.77 2.07 -2.94
C LEU A 53 6.90 1.11 -1.75
N ALA A 54 5.85 0.95 -0.95
CA ALA A 54 5.85 0.05 0.19
C ALA A 54 6.10 -1.41 -0.23
N GLU A 55 5.45 -1.87 -1.29
CA GLU A 55 5.61 -3.22 -1.83
C GLU A 55 7.01 -3.45 -2.41
N SER A 56 7.58 -2.43 -3.07
CA SER A 56 8.92 -2.50 -3.65
C SER A 56 10.02 -2.71 -2.60
N ILE A 57 9.88 -2.12 -1.40
CA ILE A 57 10.85 -2.30 -0.31
C ILE A 57 10.92 -3.77 0.12
N TRP A 58 9.77 -4.43 0.22
CA TRP A 58 9.72 -5.84 0.57
C TRP A 58 10.32 -6.72 -0.51
N GLN A 59 10.02 -6.43 -1.79
CA GLN A 59 10.61 -7.18 -2.88
C GLN A 59 12.13 -7.01 -2.99
N ILE A 60 12.65 -5.81 -2.73
CA ILE A 60 14.09 -5.58 -2.66
C ILE A 60 14.71 -6.38 -1.51
N LYS A 61 14.07 -6.41 -0.33
CA LYS A 61 14.54 -7.23 0.80
C LYS A 61 14.60 -8.72 0.40
N GLU A 62 13.54 -9.27 -0.19
CA GLU A 62 13.50 -10.67 -0.62
C GLU A 62 14.58 -10.97 -1.67
N LEU A 63 14.77 -10.09 -2.65
CA LEU A 63 15.79 -10.22 -3.68
C LEU A 63 17.21 -10.25 -3.08
N ILE A 64 17.50 -9.34 -2.14
CA ILE A 64 18.79 -9.29 -1.44
C ILE A 64 18.99 -10.58 -0.64
N LEU A 65 18.00 -10.99 0.16
CA LEU A 65 18.11 -12.20 0.97
C LEU A 65 18.24 -13.48 0.13
N TYR A 66 17.64 -13.51 -1.06
CA TYR A 66 17.82 -14.58 -2.03
C TYR A 66 19.25 -14.61 -2.58
N TYR A 67 19.82 -13.45 -2.91
CA TYR A 67 21.17 -13.35 -3.47
C TYR A 67 22.28 -13.73 -2.49
N TYR A 68 22.12 -13.40 -1.21
CA TYR A 68 23.12 -13.70 -0.16
C TYR A 68 22.96 -15.08 0.51
N ARG A 69 21.97 -15.86 0.09
CA ARG A 69 21.78 -17.25 0.51
C ARG A 69 22.55 -18.18 -0.41
#